data_AF-A0ABD1I4N0-F1
#
_entry.id   AF-A0ABD1I4N0-F1
#
_cell.length_a   1.000
_cell.length_b   1.000
_cell.length_c   1.000
_cell.angle_alpha   90.00
_cell.angle_beta   90.00
_cell.angle_gamma   90.00
#
_symmetry.space_group_name_H-M   'P 1'
#
loop_
_entity.id
_entity.type
_entity.pdbx_description
1 polymer ?
#
loop_
_entity_poly.entity_id
_entity_poly.type
_entity_poly.pdbx_seq_one_letter_code
_entity_poly.pdbx_strand_id
1 'polypeptide(L)'
;MAEYGAESGVLNYSNSRSDAYEFTGDVRLEGSSATIFIGSTVNHPNIPHTIKPYARKFVAVAMKSVSAFKIKAPPPEKLPHCTKTMDAPAIVFSTGGFSKNYFHSVTDVMLPLFATSQRFKRNVIFLVTNQNSSRITSEHRKTLETLSRYEVVDIDRENRTLCFKNMIVGLKAHPSDLSIDPSPFSSLSTRNLTRLLRTTYSLKRDSVGDHSRPRLLIVSRKKYRKLANELELVELARELGFDPALHDLGDHLESSAKIVNSFDVMVAVHGSALTNMIFLPENAIVIQIIPWALNYYGRVCFGMNPQEMKLKYLEYSITPNESSFLGNYSNDSLLYTNPIKYRDKIGEPAYFMLILTKQNVNLDLARFKDTLLKALDLMAA
;
A
#
# COMPACT_ATOMS: atom_id res chain seq x y z
N MET A 1 19.99 45.50 -7.88
CA MET A 1 19.36 45.34 -6.54
C MET A 1 19.28 43.86 -6.29
N ALA A 2 19.95 43.38 -5.23
CA ALA A 2 20.04 41.97 -4.88
C ALA A 2 18.71 41.53 -4.24
N GLU A 3 17.94 40.69 -4.93
CA GLU A 3 16.94 39.87 -4.25
C GLU A 3 17.68 38.76 -3.52
N TYR A 4 17.75 38.91 -2.20
CA TYR A 4 18.26 37.90 -1.28
C TYR A 4 17.48 36.59 -1.50
N GLY A 5 18.19 35.58 -2.00
CA GLY A 5 17.69 34.23 -2.17
C GLY A 5 17.16 33.68 -0.85
N ALA A 6 15.99 33.04 -0.89
CA ALA A 6 15.41 32.35 0.25
C ALA A 6 16.44 31.39 0.88
N GLU A 7 16.64 31.47 2.20
CA GLU A 7 17.54 30.57 2.92
C GLU A 7 17.19 29.10 2.64
N SER A 8 18.21 28.29 2.37
CA SER A 8 18.04 26.86 2.11
C SER A 8 17.71 26.11 3.41
N GLY A 9 16.54 25.52 3.49
CA GLY A 9 16.09 24.73 4.63
C GLY A 9 16.03 23.23 4.35
N VAL A 10 16.30 22.42 5.39
CA VAL A 10 16.23 20.95 5.34
C VAL A 10 15.35 20.46 6.49
N LEU A 11 14.32 19.67 6.18
CA LEU A 11 13.51 18.97 7.18
C LEU A 11 13.63 17.46 7.00
N ASN A 12 13.83 16.73 8.10
CA ASN A 12 13.94 15.27 8.11
C ASN A 12 12.65 14.65 8.65
N TYR A 13 11.99 13.84 7.80
CA TYR A 13 10.79 13.08 8.12
C TYR A 13 11.04 11.57 8.22
N SER A 14 12.31 11.16 8.24
CA SER A 14 12.71 9.76 8.22
C SER A 14 12.34 9.05 9.52
N ASN A 15 11.95 7.78 9.43
CA ASN A 15 11.62 6.91 10.56
C ASN A 15 12.05 5.47 10.25
N SER A 16 11.61 4.48 11.05
CA SER A 16 11.97 3.07 10.84
C SER A 16 11.55 2.50 9.47
N ARG A 17 10.51 3.08 8.85
CA ARG A 17 9.93 2.58 7.60
C ARG A 17 10.50 3.23 6.34
N SER A 18 10.73 4.53 6.34
CA SER A 18 11.22 5.25 5.16
C SER A 18 12.21 6.36 5.50
N ASP A 19 13.00 6.72 4.49
CA ASP A 19 13.78 7.96 4.50
C ASP A 19 13.01 9.00 3.68
N ALA A 20 12.82 10.19 4.26
CA ALA A 20 12.10 11.29 3.62
C ALA A 20 12.68 12.63 4.08
N TYR A 21 13.10 13.45 3.12
CA TYR A 21 13.69 14.77 3.38
C TYR A 21 12.99 15.82 2.53
N GLU A 22 12.72 16.98 3.11
CA GLU A 22 12.25 18.15 2.39
C GLU A 22 13.37 19.19 2.30
N PHE A 23 13.61 19.65 1.09
CA PHE A 23 14.58 20.67 0.75
C PHE A 23 13.85 21.92 0.25
N THR A 24 14.27 23.09 0.72
CA THR A 24 13.76 24.40 0.31
C THR A 24 14.93 25.29 -0.13
N GLY A 25 14.68 26.24 -1.02
CA GLY A 25 15.72 27.08 -1.64
C GLY A 25 15.91 26.72 -3.12
N ASP A 26 17.13 26.84 -3.65
CA ASP A 26 17.45 26.45 -5.04
C ASP A 26 17.73 24.94 -5.12
N VAL A 27 16.72 24.13 -5.45
CA VAL A 27 16.84 22.67 -5.57
C VAL A 27 16.81 22.27 -7.03
N ARG A 28 17.85 21.58 -7.51
CA ARG A 28 17.97 21.13 -8.90
C ARG A 28 18.08 19.61 -8.98
N LEU A 29 17.27 18.99 -9.82
CA LEU A 29 17.29 17.55 -10.09
C LEU A 29 17.82 17.31 -11.50
N GLU A 30 18.85 16.46 -11.59
CA GLU A 30 19.34 15.89 -12.84
C GLU A 30 18.92 14.41 -12.90
N GLY A 31 17.92 14.11 -13.74
CA GLY A 31 17.34 12.77 -13.83
C GLY A 31 18.32 11.72 -14.34
N SER A 32 19.06 12.05 -15.40
CA SER A 32 20.05 11.17 -16.05
C SER A 32 21.14 10.64 -15.12
N SER A 33 21.56 11.42 -14.11
CA SER A 33 22.57 11.03 -13.14
C SER A 33 22.00 10.63 -11.77
N ALA A 34 20.67 10.69 -11.62
CA ALA A 34 19.95 10.56 -10.35
C ALA A 34 20.59 11.43 -9.24
N THR A 35 20.87 12.70 -9.54
CA THR A 35 21.51 13.62 -8.58
C THR A 35 20.60 14.80 -8.26
N ILE A 36 20.48 15.09 -6.97
CA ILE A 36 19.75 16.23 -6.43
C ILE A 36 20.77 17.20 -5.83
N PHE A 37 20.71 18.44 -6.26
CA PHE A 37 21.57 19.53 -5.83
C PHE A 37 20.76 20.53 -5.02
N ILE A 38 21.32 21.00 -3.90
CA ILE A 38 20.72 21.98 -3.01
C ILE A 38 21.69 23.15 -2.92
N GLY A 39 21.31 24.31 -3.46
CA GLY A 39 22.12 25.52 -3.33
C GLY A 39 22.16 25.96 -1.87
N SER A 40 23.30 25.81 -1.22
CA SER A 40 23.48 26.24 0.16
C SER A 40 24.88 26.81 0.38
N THR A 41 24.94 27.90 1.14
CA THR A 41 26.18 28.48 1.66
C THR A 41 26.58 27.89 3.02
N VAL A 42 25.69 27.09 3.62
CA VAL A 42 25.87 26.47 4.93
C VAL A 42 26.02 24.96 4.77
N ASN A 43 26.98 24.38 5.48
CA ASN A 43 27.13 22.94 5.48
C ASN A 43 25.98 22.30 6.26
N HIS A 44 25.29 21.33 5.66
CA HIS A 44 24.22 20.57 6.32
C HIS A 44 24.72 19.15 6.64
N PRO A 45 25.39 18.93 7.79
CA PRO A 45 26.09 17.67 8.09
C PRO A 45 25.16 16.47 8.22
N ASN A 46 23.86 16.70 8.40
CA ASN A 46 22.85 15.64 8.62
C ASN A 46 22.11 15.24 7.34
N ILE A 47 22.48 15.77 6.16
CA ILE A 47 21.90 15.32 4.89
C ILE A 47 22.58 14.01 4.46
N PRO A 48 21.82 12.95 4.11
CA PRO A 48 22.42 11.73 3.61
C PRO A 48 23.04 11.95 2.22
N HIS A 49 24.24 11.40 1.99
CA HIS A 49 24.88 11.44 0.67
C HIS A 49 24.07 10.73 -0.42
N THR A 50 23.31 9.71 -0.03
CA THR A 50 22.45 8.93 -0.94
C THR A 50 21.13 8.58 -0.28
N ILE A 51 20.05 8.58 -1.06
CA ILE A 51 18.72 8.19 -0.60
C ILE A 51 18.04 7.26 -1.62
N LYS A 52 17.26 6.30 -1.12
CA LYS A 52 16.41 5.44 -1.95
C LYS A 52 14.94 5.75 -1.60
N PRO A 53 14.20 6.46 -2.47
CA PRO A 53 12.93 7.08 -2.09
C PRO A 53 11.74 6.08 -2.17
N TYR A 54 11.79 5.03 -1.34
CA TYR A 54 10.79 3.95 -1.27
C TYR A 54 10.44 3.64 0.20
N ALA A 55 9.17 3.36 0.49
CA ALA A 55 8.77 2.91 1.82
C ALA A 55 9.12 1.43 2.02
N ARG A 56 9.61 1.06 3.21
CA ARG A 56 10.24 -0.23 3.60
C ARG A 56 11.75 -0.29 3.45
N LYS A 57 12.46 0.75 3.89
CA LYS A 57 13.92 0.78 3.92
C LYS A 57 14.54 -0.36 4.73
N PHE A 58 13.82 -0.89 5.72
CA PHE A 58 14.24 -2.03 6.55
C PHE A 58 14.27 -3.37 5.80
N VAL A 59 13.68 -3.46 4.59
CA VAL A 59 13.67 -4.70 3.78
C VAL A 59 14.74 -4.63 2.70
N ALA A 60 15.95 -5.12 3.01
CA ALA A 60 17.09 -5.06 2.10
C ALA A 60 16.81 -5.67 0.71
N VAL A 61 16.04 -6.76 0.63
CA VAL A 61 15.70 -7.43 -0.64
C VAL A 61 14.88 -6.51 -1.55
N ALA A 62 13.89 -5.79 -1.02
CA ALA A 62 13.11 -4.83 -1.80
C ALA A 62 14.01 -3.69 -2.31
N MET A 63 14.85 -3.17 -1.42
CA MET A 63 15.74 -2.04 -1.69
C MET A 63 16.80 -2.31 -2.77
N LYS A 64 17.09 -3.57 -3.11
CA LYS A 64 17.98 -3.91 -4.24
C LYS A 64 17.47 -3.38 -5.58
N SER A 65 16.15 -3.32 -5.76
CA SER A 65 15.50 -2.88 -7.01
C SER A 65 15.11 -1.39 -7.03
N VAL A 66 15.41 -0.65 -5.96
CA VAL A 66 15.10 0.78 -5.83
C VAL A 66 16.31 1.60 -6.23
N SER A 67 16.13 2.54 -7.18
CA SER A 67 17.17 3.48 -7.60
C SER A 67 17.60 4.39 -6.45
N ALA A 68 18.91 4.61 -6.33
CA ALA A 68 19.47 5.55 -5.36
C ALA A 68 19.69 6.92 -6.02
N PHE A 69 19.32 7.98 -5.32
CA PHE A 69 19.66 9.36 -5.66
C PHE A 69 20.85 9.83 -4.83
N LYS A 70 21.78 10.53 -5.47
CA LYS A 70 22.86 11.27 -4.79
C LYS A 70 22.32 12.63 -4.37
N ILE A 71 22.65 13.07 -3.16
CA ILE A 71 22.33 14.43 -2.70
C ILE A 71 23.63 15.20 -2.51
N LYS A 72 23.69 16.40 -3.08
CA LYS A 72 24.82 17.32 -3.00
C LYS A 72 24.31 18.69 -2.56
N ALA A 73 25.02 19.33 -1.63
CA ALA A 73 24.72 20.69 -1.18
C ALA A 73 25.88 21.64 -1.50
N PRO A 74 26.15 21.95 -2.78
CA PRO A 74 27.23 22.87 -3.13
C PRO A 74 26.81 24.34 -2.96
N PRO A 75 27.79 25.27 -2.95
CA PRO A 75 27.52 26.70 -3.11
C PRO A 75 26.70 26.98 -4.39
N PRO A 76 25.84 28.01 -4.40
CA PRO A 76 24.97 28.33 -5.54
C PRO A 76 25.70 28.47 -6.89
N GLU A 77 26.95 28.94 -6.89
CA GLU A 77 27.75 29.15 -8.10
C GLU A 77 28.19 27.82 -8.76
N LYS A 78 28.14 26.72 -8.01
CA LYS A 78 28.53 25.38 -8.47
C LYS A 78 27.32 24.49 -8.81
N LEU A 79 26.11 25.06 -8.83
CA LEU A 79 24.91 24.33 -9.22
C LEU A 79 24.87 24.09 -10.75
N PRO A 80 24.37 22.93 -11.21
CA PRO A 80 24.22 22.66 -12.64
C PRO A 80 23.21 23.62 -13.27
N HIS A 81 23.44 24.06 -14.52
CA HIS A 81 22.58 25.01 -15.21
C HIS A 81 21.10 24.58 -15.18
N CYS A 82 20.21 25.51 -14.83
CA CYS A 82 18.78 25.22 -14.80
C CYS A 82 18.20 25.15 -16.22
N THR A 83 17.77 23.95 -16.66
CA THR A 83 17.15 23.81 -17.99
C THR A 83 15.65 24.13 -17.97
N LYS A 84 14.96 23.79 -16.87
CA LYS A 84 13.53 24.05 -16.72
C LYS A 84 13.18 24.38 -15.27
N THR A 85 12.71 25.58 -15.04
CA THR A 85 12.13 26.00 -13.76
C THR A 85 10.70 25.48 -13.62
N MET A 86 10.36 24.98 -12.44
CA MET A 86 9.04 24.47 -12.11
C MET A 86 8.40 25.32 -11.01
N ASP A 87 7.15 25.74 -11.23
CA ASP A 87 6.44 26.69 -10.35
C ASP A 87 5.71 26.04 -9.17
N ALA A 88 5.84 24.72 -9.01
CA ALA A 88 5.21 23.95 -7.94
C ALA A 88 6.25 23.07 -7.23
N PRO A 89 6.03 22.72 -5.95
CA PRO A 89 6.88 21.78 -5.23
C PRO A 89 6.89 20.41 -5.91
N ALA A 90 7.94 19.62 -5.68
CA ALA A 90 8.04 18.26 -6.16
C ALA A 90 8.05 17.21 -5.04
N ILE A 91 7.55 16.01 -5.34
CA ILE A 91 7.78 14.79 -4.53
C ILE A 91 8.45 13.76 -5.42
N VAL A 92 9.65 13.34 -5.03
CA VAL A 92 10.42 12.26 -5.68
C VAL A 92 10.15 10.95 -4.96
N PHE A 93 9.66 9.94 -5.69
CA PHE A 93 9.46 8.60 -5.16
C PHE A 93 9.74 7.50 -6.19
N SER A 94 9.99 6.28 -5.68
CA SER A 94 10.27 5.11 -6.49
C SER A 94 9.05 4.19 -6.59
N THR A 95 8.82 3.67 -7.79
CA THR A 95 7.93 2.52 -8.03
C THR A 95 8.71 1.20 -8.14
N GLY A 96 9.92 1.11 -7.59
CA GLY A 96 10.69 -0.14 -7.47
C GLY A 96 10.18 -1.03 -6.33
N GLY A 97 11.08 -1.79 -5.71
CA GLY A 97 10.76 -2.58 -4.52
C GLY A 97 9.74 -3.69 -4.78
N PHE A 98 8.77 -3.82 -3.88
CA PHE A 98 7.68 -4.80 -4.00
C PHE A 98 6.44 -4.25 -4.68
N SER A 99 6.51 -3.03 -5.21
CA SER A 99 5.36 -2.23 -5.64
C SER A 99 4.55 -2.87 -6.80
N LYS A 100 5.12 -3.85 -7.53
CA LYS A 100 4.41 -4.70 -8.50
C LYS A 100 3.24 -5.49 -7.89
N ASN A 101 3.27 -5.72 -6.58
CA ASN A 101 2.20 -6.37 -5.86
C ASN A 101 1.20 -5.32 -5.39
N TYR A 102 -0.10 -5.55 -5.63
CA TYR A 102 -1.14 -4.56 -5.32
C TYR A 102 -1.18 -4.12 -3.84
N PHE A 103 -0.94 -5.01 -2.87
CA PHE A 103 -0.82 -4.62 -1.46
C PHE A 103 0.31 -3.62 -1.24
N HIS A 104 1.48 -3.89 -1.82
CA HIS A 104 2.65 -3.03 -1.75
C HIS A 104 2.45 -1.72 -2.52
N SER A 105 1.76 -1.74 -3.66
CA SER A 105 1.41 -0.51 -4.38
C SER A 105 0.62 0.47 -3.50
N VAL A 106 -0.28 -0.05 -2.66
CA VAL A 106 -1.08 0.78 -1.75
C VAL A 106 -0.27 1.18 -0.52
N THR A 107 0.28 0.20 0.21
CA THR A 107 0.91 0.44 1.52
C THR A 107 2.29 1.10 1.43
N ASP A 108 3.05 0.86 0.36
CA ASP A 108 4.41 1.39 0.21
C ASP A 108 4.46 2.65 -0.67
N VAL A 109 3.44 2.89 -1.49
CA VAL A 109 3.42 4.01 -2.44
C VAL A 109 2.20 4.91 -2.26
N MET A 110 0.98 4.44 -2.55
CA MET A 110 -0.20 5.34 -2.61
C MET A 110 -0.55 5.99 -1.27
N LEU A 111 -0.56 5.21 -0.20
CA LEU A 111 -0.87 5.70 1.14
C LEU A 111 0.16 6.75 1.63
N PRO A 112 1.48 6.46 1.62
CA PRO A 112 2.46 7.45 2.03
C PRO A 112 2.58 8.63 1.04
N LEU A 113 2.27 8.44 -0.25
CA LEU A 113 2.17 9.53 -1.23
C LEU A 113 1.02 10.47 -0.91
N PHE A 114 -0.16 9.94 -0.56
CA PHE A 114 -1.28 10.76 -0.08
C PHE A 114 -0.88 11.57 1.16
N ALA A 115 -0.30 10.91 2.18
CA ALA A 115 0.16 11.58 3.40
C ALA A 115 1.20 12.69 3.12
N THR A 116 2.09 12.47 2.14
CA THR A 116 3.14 13.42 1.77
C THR A 116 2.60 14.60 0.95
N SER A 117 1.62 14.37 0.09
CA SER A 117 1.15 15.34 -0.92
C SER A 117 -0.02 16.21 -0.47
N GLN A 118 -0.82 15.76 0.51
CA GLN A 118 -2.11 16.39 0.83
C GLN A 118 -2.00 17.88 1.18
N ARG A 119 -0.93 18.29 1.88
CA ARG A 119 -0.71 19.69 2.28
C ARG A 119 -0.61 20.66 1.09
N PHE A 120 -0.26 20.15 -0.10
CA PHE A 120 -0.10 20.96 -1.30
C PHE A 120 -1.39 21.16 -2.09
N LYS A 121 -2.51 20.55 -1.67
CA LYS A 121 -3.84 20.74 -2.27
C LYS A 121 -3.80 20.61 -3.80
N ARG A 122 -3.20 19.53 -4.30
CA ARG A 122 -2.98 19.22 -5.74
C ARG A 122 -1.93 20.07 -6.46
N ASN A 123 -1.37 21.10 -5.84
CA ASN A 123 -0.27 21.90 -6.41
C ASN A 123 1.10 21.28 -6.08
N VAL A 124 1.36 20.08 -6.60
CA VAL A 124 2.63 19.37 -6.40
C VAL A 124 2.93 18.47 -7.59
N ILE A 125 4.18 18.41 -8.03
CA ILE A 125 4.61 17.58 -9.16
C ILE A 125 5.13 16.25 -8.63
N PHE A 126 4.67 15.15 -9.21
CA PHE A 126 5.17 13.82 -8.90
C PHE A 126 6.30 13.46 -9.86
N LEU A 127 7.48 13.23 -9.29
CA LEU A 127 8.67 12.80 -10.01
C LEU A 127 8.93 11.34 -9.63
N VAL A 128 8.82 10.44 -10.60
CA VAL A 128 8.83 8.99 -10.35
C VAL A 128 10.03 8.34 -11.01
N THR A 129 10.75 7.50 -10.27
CA THR A 129 11.81 6.61 -10.79
C THR A 129 11.35 5.15 -10.74
N ASN A 130 12.03 4.29 -11.51
CA ASN A 130 11.73 2.87 -11.65
C ASN A 130 10.37 2.61 -12.33
N GLN A 131 10.00 3.43 -13.31
CA GLN A 131 8.72 3.29 -14.04
C GLN A 131 8.71 2.07 -14.95
N ASN A 132 9.82 1.78 -15.64
CA ASN A 132 9.89 0.63 -16.56
C ASN A 132 9.67 -0.73 -15.87
N SER A 133 9.79 -0.79 -14.55
CA SER A 133 9.58 -2.00 -13.75
C SER A 133 8.23 -2.02 -13.04
N SER A 134 7.33 -1.06 -13.25
CA SER A 134 6.07 -0.97 -12.50
C SER A 134 4.89 -0.50 -13.36
N ARG A 135 3.69 -0.93 -12.97
CA ARG A 135 2.42 -0.47 -13.57
C ARG A 135 1.68 0.52 -12.67
N ILE A 136 2.27 0.94 -11.55
CA ILE A 136 1.59 1.77 -10.54
C ILE A 136 1.03 3.05 -11.14
N THR A 137 1.77 3.71 -12.01
CA THR A 137 1.33 4.99 -12.58
C THR A 137 0.13 4.84 -13.52
N SER A 138 0.00 3.70 -14.21
CA SER A 138 -1.17 3.39 -15.02
C SER A 138 -2.33 2.81 -14.20
N GLU A 139 -2.05 1.90 -13.26
CA GLU A 139 -3.03 1.28 -12.36
C GLU A 139 -3.72 2.30 -11.45
N HIS A 140 -2.95 3.23 -10.88
CA HIS A 140 -3.44 4.26 -9.95
C HIS A 140 -3.61 5.64 -10.60
N ARG A 141 -3.69 5.71 -11.94
CA ARG A 141 -3.73 6.96 -12.70
C ARG A 141 -4.76 7.96 -12.14
N LYS A 142 -6.01 7.52 -11.93
CA LYS A 142 -7.08 8.37 -11.39
C LYS A 142 -6.77 8.92 -10.00
N THR A 143 -6.15 8.09 -9.14
CA THR A 143 -5.71 8.52 -7.82
C THR A 143 -4.62 9.59 -7.94
N LEU A 144 -3.63 9.39 -8.81
CA LEU A 144 -2.55 10.35 -9.04
C LEU A 144 -3.05 11.69 -9.60
N GLU A 145 -3.97 11.66 -10.56
CA GLU A 145 -4.65 12.85 -11.13
C GLU A 145 -5.56 13.56 -10.09
N THR A 146 -6.04 12.83 -9.09
CA THR A 146 -6.76 13.43 -7.95
C THR A 146 -5.78 14.14 -7.02
N LEU A 147 -4.65 13.51 -6.70
CA LEU A 147 -3.64 14.04 -5.76
C LEU A 147 -2.81 15.18 -6.33
N SER A 148 -2.67 15.28 -7.65
CA SER A 148 -1.93 16.33 -8.34
C SER A 148 -2.66 16.81 -9.59
N ARG A 149 -2.58 18.13 -9.87
CA ARG A 149 -3.05 18.70 -11.14
C ARG A 149 -2.05 18.56 -12.30
N TYR A 150 -0.84 18.10 -12.00
CA TYR A 150 0.25 17.95 -12.96
C TYR A 150 0.36 16.50 -13.42
N GLU A 151 0.82 16.31 -14.66
CA GLU A 151 1.20 14.98 -15.14
C GLU A 151 2.40 14.44 -14.34
N VAL A 152 2.42 13.12 -14.15
CA VAL A 152 3.53 12.43 -13.52
C VAL A 152 4.75 12.48 -14.45
N VAL A 153 5.89 12.89 -13.91
CA VAL A 153 7.15 12.93 -14.65
C VAL A 153 7.93 11.65 -14.38
N ASP A 154 8.26 10.91 -15.44
CA ASP A 154 9.21 9.81 -15.38
C ASP A 154 10.65 10.35 -15.37
N ILE A 155 11.30 10.31 -14.20
CA ILE A 155 12.66 10.79 -14.02
C ILE A 155 13.65 9.97 -14.84
N ASP A 156 13.38 8.67 -15.03
CA ASP A 156 14.30 7.76 -15.74
C ASP A 156 14.47 8.14 -17.21
N ARG A 157 13.58 9.00 -17.74
CA ARG A 157 13.57 9.50 -19.12
C ARG A 157 13.76 11.02 -19.20
N GLU A 158 14.05 11.70 -18.08
CA GLU A 158 14.23 13.14 -18.03
C GLU A 158 15.71 13.52 -18.18
N ASN A 159 16.03 14.16 -19.30
CA ASN A 159 17.39 14.59 -19.63
C ASN A 159 17.68 16.05 -19.23
N ARG A 160 16.66 16.81 -18.84
CA ARG A 160 16.80 18.21 -18.43
C ARG A 160 17.12 18.31 -16.94
N THR A 161 17.81 19.39 -16.56
CA THR A 161 17.90 19.79 -15.15
C THR A 161 16.62 20.53 -14.75
N LEU A 162 15.82 19.92 -13.88
CA LEU A 162 14.58 20.48 -13.36
C LEU A 162 14.86 21.24 -12.05
N CYS A 163 14.35 22.46 -11.92
CA CYS A 163 14.63 23.34 -10.78
C CYS A 163 13.38 23.70 -10.02
N PHE A 164 13.45 23.65 -8.69
CA PHE A 164 12.33 23.79 -7.77
C PHE A 164 12.72 24.68 -6.61
N LYS A 165 11.73 25.39 -6.05
CA LYS A 165 11.87 26.10 -4.77
C LYS A 165 11.73 25.18 -3.56
N ASN A 166 11.08 24.03 -3.75
CA ASN A 166 10.76 23.05 -2.71
C ASN A 166 10.69 21.64 -3.32
N MET A 167 11.34 20.67 -2.70
CA MET A 167 11.32 19.27 -3.12
C MET A 167 11.34 18.35 -1.90
N ILE A 168 10.46 17.36 -1.90
CA ILE A 168 10.51 16.23 -0.97
C ILE A 168 11.12 15.03 -1.71
N VAL A 169 12.09 14.37 -1.10
CA VAL A 169 12.71 13.15 -1.62
C VAL A 169 12.39 12.00 -0.68
N GLY A 170 11.64 11.03 -1.18
CA GLY A 170 11.04 9.96 -0.37
C GLY A 170 9.59 10.26 0.03
N LEU A 171 8.94 9.26 0.61
CA LEU A 171 7.56 9.36 1.07
C LEU A 171 7.50 9.25 2.59
N LYS A 172 6.63 10.07 3.21
CA LYS A 172 6.32 10.03 4.64
C LYS A 172 5.47 8.78 4.93
N ALA A 173 6.13 7.68 5.24
CA ALA A 173 5.47 6.41 5.56
C ALA A 173 5.28 6.27 7.06
N HIS A 174 4.16 5.69 7.49
CA HIS A 174 3.84 5.49 8.89
C HIS A 174 4.25 4.07 9.36
N PRO A 175 4.45 3.84 10.66
CA PRO A 175 5.07 2.60 11.15
C PRO A 175 4.37 1.32 10.68
N SER A 176 3.03 1.34 10.63
CA SER A 176 2.20 0.16 10.36
C SER A 176 1.68 0.12 8.91
N ASP A 177 1.42 -1.10 8.41
CA ASP A 177 0.82 -1.29 7.08
C ASP A 177 -0.63 -0.79 7.05
N LEU A 178 -1.05 -0.17 5.94
CA LEU A 178 -2.41 0.36 5.77
C LEU A 178 -2.85 1.35 6.87
N SER A 179 -1.89 2.09 7.44
CA SER A 179 -2.13 3.06 8.51
C SER A 179 -1.48 4.40 8.20
N ILE A 180 -2.17 5.47 8.57
CA ILE A 180 -1.66 6.85 8.62
C ILE A 180 -1.87 7.30 10.06
N ASP A 181 -0.78 7.41 10.80
CA ASP A 181 -0.79 7.92 12.18
C ASP A 181 -1.09 9.44 12.16
N PRO A 182 -2.22 9.89 12.76
CA PRO A 182 -2.55 11.31 12.87
C PRO A 182 -1.64 12.06 13.87
N SER A 183 -0.86 11.36 14.69
CA SER A 183 0.07 11.97 15.65
C SER A 183 1.52 11.72 15.25
N PRO A 184 2.47 12.63 15.50
CA PRO A 184 2.32 14.05 15.85
C PRO A 184 2.36 14.99 14.62
N PHE A 185 2.35 14.45 13.38
CA PHE A 185 2.78 15.22 12.19
C PHE A 185 1.67 15.54 11.16
N SER A 186 0.43 15.05 11.31
CA SER A 186 -0.60 15.30 10.30
C SER A 186 -2.04 15.23 10.84
N SER A 187 -2.93 16.12 10.41
CA SER A 187 -4.38 15.95 10.60
C SER A 187 -4.98 14.87 9.67
N LEU A 188 -4.14 14.00 9.10
CA LEU A 188 -4.52 12.98 8.14
C LEU A 188 -4.67 11.64 8.84
N SER A 189 -5.53 10.82 8.28
CA SER A 189 -5.83 9.46 8.73
C SER A 189 -6.06 8.57 7.52
N THR A 190 -6.02 7.25 7.75
CA THR A 190 -6.38 6.26 6.74
C THR A 190 -7.81 6.46 6.23
N ARG A 191 -8.74 6.89 7.11
CA ARG A 191 -10.10 7.30 6.71
C ARG A 191 -10.13 8.46 5.71
N ASN A 192 -9.21 9.43 5.81
CA ASN A 192 -9.14 10.52 4.83
C ASN A 192 -8.76 9.99 3.43
N LEU A 193 -7.86 8.99 3.37
CA LEU A 193 -7.52 8.33 2.11
C LEU A 193 -8.70 7.57 1.54
N THR A 194 -9.42 6.76 2.33
CA THR A 194 -10.57 6.00 1.80
C THR A 194 -11.69 6.91 1.31
N ARG A 195 -11.90 8.07 1.95
CA ARG A 195 -12.82 9.13 1.47
C ARG A 195 -12.37 9.77 0.16
N LEU A 196 -11.07 10.04 0.02
CA LEU A 196 -10.52 10.52 -1.25
C LEU A 196 -10.78 9.52 -2.37
N LEU A 197 -10.45 8.25 -2.14
CA LEU A 197 -10.64 7.17 -3.12
C LEU A 197 -12.12 7.01 -3.51
N ARG A 198 -13.04 7.12 -2.55
CA ARG A 198 -14.48 7.14 -2.83
C ARG A 198 -14.86 8.24 -3.81
N THR A 199 -14.34 9.45 -3.60
CA THR A 199 -14.55 10.58 -4.51
C THR A 199 -13.91 10.31 -5.88
N THR A 200 -12.65 9.87 -5.91
CA THR A 200 -11.87 9.56 -7.13
C THR A 200 -12.58 8.55 -8.04
N TYR A 201 -13.17 7.51 -7.46
CA TYR A 201 -13.84 6.43 -8.21
C TYR A 201 -15.37 6.59 -8.29
N SER A 202 -15.91 7.72 -7.81
CA SER A 202 -17.35 8.00 -7.79
C SER A 202 -18.16 6.88 -7.12
N LEU A 203 -17.65 6.39 -5.99
CA LEU A 203 -18.26 5.32 -5.22
C LEU A 203 -19.51 5.87 -4.50
N LYS A 204 -20.62 5.14 -4.61
CA LYS A 204 -21.95 5.64 -4.20
C LYS A 204 -22.23 5.46 -2.71
N ARG A 205 -21.56 4.50 -2.05
CA ARG A 205 -21.87 4.12 -0.66
C ARG A 205 -20.80 4.65 0.28
N ASP A 206 -21.21 5.54 1.17
CA ASP A 206 -20.35 6.06 2.24
C ASP A 206 -20.31 5.14 3.46
N SER A 207 -21.44 4.52 3.78
CA SER A 207 -21.58 3.57 4.89
C SER A 207 -22.50 2.43 4.49
N VAL A 208 -22.37 1.31 5.21
CA VAL A 208 -23.35 0.24 5.23
C VAL A 208 -24.71 0.85 5.61
N GLY A 209 -25.73 0.53 4.84
CA GLY A 209 -27.11 0.92 5.14
C GLY A 209 -27.91 -0.26 5.71
N ASP A 210 -29.14 0.03 6.12
CA ASP A 210 -30.04 -1.00 6.64
C ASP A 210 -30.52 -1.91 5.51
N HIS A 211 -30.09 -3.17 5.57
CA HIS A 211 -30.47 -4.21 4.63
C HIS A 211 -31.03 -5.40 5.40
N SER A 212 -32.19 -5.90 4.96
CA SER A 212 -32.76 -7.13 5.51
C SER A 212 -31.87 -8.35 5.27
N ARG A 213 -31.05 -8.31 4.21
CA ARG A 213 -30.03 -9.31 3.88
C ARG A 213 -28.72 -8.59 3.52
N PRO A 214 -27.67 -8.67 4.36
CA PRO A 214 -26.38 -8.05 4.04
C PRO A 214 -25.74 -8.67 2.80
N ARG A 215 -25.19 -7.83 1.93
CA ARG A 215 -24.48 -8.27 0.73
C ARG A 215 -23.08 -8.75 1.09
N LEU A 216 -22.77 -10.00 0.75
CA LEU A 216 -21.49 -10.63 1.09
C LEU A 216 -20.68 -10.90 -0.19
N LEU A 217 -19.53 -10.24 -0.30
CA LEU A 217 -18.55 -10.49 -1.34
C LEU A 217 -17.63 -11.64 -0.93
N ILE A 218 -17.60 -12.71 -1.71
CA ILE A 218 -16.57 -13.74 -1.64
C ILE A 218 -15.57 -13.46 -2.76
N VAL A 219 -14.32 -13.20 -2.39
CA VAL A 219 -13.26 -12.94 -3.36
C VAL A 219 -12.68 -14.25 -3.87
N SER A 220 -13.01 -14.57 -5.12
CA SER A 220 -12.46 -15.73 -5.83
C SER A 220 -11.04 -15.45 -6.33
N ARG A 221 -10.25 -16.51 -6.51
CA ARG A 221 -8.86 -16.46 -6.97
C ARG A 221 -8.62 -17.57 -7.99
N LYS A 222 -8.03 -17.22 -9.13
CA LYS A 222 -7.73 -18.21 -10.21
C LYS A 222 -6.37 -18.90 -10.09
N LYS A 223 -5.36 -18.22 -9.50
CA LYS A 223 -3.95 -18.69 -9.53
C LYS A 223 -3.51 -19.38 -8.24
N TYR A 224 -3.49 -18.64 -7.14
CA TYR A 224 -2.93 -19.09 -5.86
C TYR A 224 -3.86 -18.73 -4.70
N ARG A 225 -3.79 -19.49 -3.60
CA ARG A 225 -4.63 -19.29 -2.40
C ARG A 225 -6.11 -19.36 -2.72
N LYS A 226 -6.48 -20.30 -3.58
CA LYS A 226 -7.85 -20.52 -4.01
C LYS A 226 -8.66 -21.08 -2.84
N LEU A 227 -9.94 -20.73 -2.78
CA LEU A 227 -10.92 -21.47 -1.99
C LEU A 227 -11.40 -22.65 -2.84
N ALA A 228 -11.18 -23.87 -2.36
CA ALA A 228 -11.53 -25.08 -3.08
C ALA A 228 -13.05 -25.32 -3.08
N ASN A 229 -13.74 -24.90 -2.02
CA ASN A 229 -15.16 -25.06 -1.77
C ASN A 229 -15.91 -23.70 -1.75
N GLU A 230 -15.60 -22.83 -2.71
CA GLU A 230 -16.18 -21.47 -2.77
C GLU A 230 -17.69 -21.48 -3.08
N LEU A 231 -18.18 -22.48 -3.81
CA LEU A 231 -19.61 -22.61 -4.13
C LEU A 231 -20.41 -23.07 -2.91
N GLU A 232 -19.88 -24.01 -2.14
CA GLU A 232 -20.48 -24.46 -0.89
C GLU A 232 -20.50 -23.33 0.16
N LEU A 233 -19.48 -22.47 0.16
CA LEU A 233 -19.48 -21.26 0.98
C LEU A 233 -20.58 -20.27 0.55
N VAL A 234 -20.82 -20.10 -0.75
CA VAL A 234 -21.93 -19.28 -1.28
C VAL A 234 -23.27 -19.81 -0.77
N GLU A 235 -23.50 -21.12 -0.86
CA GLU A 235 -24.76 -21.73 -0.38
C GLU A 235 -24.93 -21.55 1.12
N LEU A 236 -23.89 -21.83 1.92
CA LEU A 236 -23.92 -21.60 3.37
C LEU A 236 -24.25 -20.14 3.71
N ALA A 237 -23.59 -19.18 3.06
CA ALA A 237 -23.85 -17.77 3.31
C ALA A 237 -25.30 -17.39 2.98
N ARG A 238 -25.86 -17.94 1.89
CA ARG A 238 -27.26 -17.73 1.50
C ARG A 238 -28.24 -18.29 2.53
N GLU A 239 -27.98 -19.49 3.04
CA GLU A 239 -28.79 -20.13 4.10
C GLU A 239 -28.79 -19.33 5.41
N LEU A 240 -27.67 -18.69 5.74
CA LEU A 240 -27.53 -17.84 6.93
C LEU A 240 -28.16 -16.45 6.77
N GLY A 241 -28.67 -16.12 5.58
CA GLY A 241 -29.40 -14.86 5.34
C GLY A 241 -28.60 -13.77 4.62
N PHE A 242 -27.36 -14.02 4.22
CA PHE A 242 -26.63 -13.09 3.34
C PHE A 242 -27.20 -13.09 1.92
N ASP A 243 -26.88 -12.06 1.15
CA ASP A 243 -26.95 -12.02 -0.31
C ASP A 243 -25.53 -12.17 -0.89
N PRO A 244 -25.03 -13.41 -1.07
CA PRO A 244 -23.64 -13.65 -1.44
C PRO A 244 -23.40 -13.52 -2.95
N ALA A 245 -22.26 -12.94 -3.31
CA ALA A 245 -21.76 -12.95 -4.68
C ALA A 245 -20.27 -13.29 -4.72
N LEU A 246 -19.90 -14.08 -5.73
CA LEU A 246 -18.53 -14.49 -5.99
C LEU A 246 -17.91 -13.60 -7.07
N HIS A 247 -16.79 -12.95 -6.78
CA HIS A 247 -16.07 -12.13 -7.77
C HIS A 247 -14.56 -12.39 -7.76
N ASP A 248 -13.99 -12.54 -8.95
CA ASP A 248 -12.55 -12.39 -9.19
C ASP A 248 -12.26 -10.90 -9.44
N LEU A 249 -11.65 -10.25 -8.44
CA LEU A 249 -11.27 -8.84 -8.50
C LEU A 249 -10.00 -8.73 -9.37
N GLY A 250 -10.20 -8.64 -10.68
CA GLY A 250 -9.12 -8.52 -11.67
C GLY A 250 -8.30 -7.23 -11.53
N ASP A 251 -7.47 -6.95 -12.54
CA ASP A 251 -6.44 -5.89 -12.46
C ASP A 251 -7.01 -4.46 -12.68
N HIS A 252 -8.30 -4.31 -13.02
CA HIS A 252 -8.89 -3.00 -13.27
C HIS A 252 -9.43 -2.35 -11.99
N LEU A 253 -8.62 -1.46 -11.41
CA LEU A 253 -8.84 -0.88 -10.09
C LEU A 253 -10.22 -0.21 -9.93
N GLU A 254 -10.68 0.57 -10.91
CA GLU A 254 -11.97 1.26 -10.83
C GLU A 254 -13.16 0.30 -10.80
N SER A 255 -13.12 -0.77 -11.60
CA SER A 255 -14.17 -1.80 -11.60
C SER A 255 -14.20 -2.53 -10.27
N SER A 256 -13.03 -2.93 -9.76
CA SER A 256 -12.89 -3.55 -8.45
C SER A 256 -13.40 -2.64 -7.33
N ALA A 257 -13.10 -1.34 -7.38
CA ALA A 257 -13.59 -0.36 -6.41
C ALA A 257 -15.12 -0.25 -6.41
N LYS A 258 -15.76 -0.18 -7.58
CA LYS A 258 -17.22 -0.12 -7.70
C LYS A 258 -17.91 -1.39 -7.23
N ILE A 259 -17.35 -2.56 -7.58
CA ILE A 259 -17.85 -3.86 -7.11
C ILE A 259 -17.76 -3.90 -5.58
N VAL A 260 -16.58 -3.69 -5.02
CA VAL A 260 -16.33 -3.84 -3.57
C VAL A 260 -17.16 -2.85 -2.76
N ASN A 261 -17.30 -1.60 -3.20
CA ASN A 261 -18.13 -0.61 -2.53
C ASN A 261 -19.61 -1.01 -2.45
N SER A 262 -20.06 -1.91 -3.32
CA SER A 262 -21.43 -2.43 -3.31
C SER A 262 -21.69 -3.52 -2.27
N PHE A 263 -20.70 -3.93 -1.46
CA PHE A 263 -20.91 -4.99 -0.46
C PHE A 263 -20.83 -4.47 0.97
N ASP A 264 -21.41 -5.25 1.88
CA ASP A 264 -21.47 -4.97 3.33
C ASP A 264 -20.45 -5.81 4.09
N VAL A 265 -20.18 -7.01 3.59
CA VAL A 265 -19.19 -7.95 4.11
C VAL A 265 -18.28 -8.39 2.98
N MET A 266 -16.97 -8.44 3.22
CA MET A 266 -15.99 -8.97 2.27
C MET A 266 -15.22 -10.12 2.91
N VAL A 267 -15.31 -11.30 2.31
CA VAL A 267 -14.57 -12.50 2.68
C VAL A 267 -13.47 -12.74 1.65
N ALA A 268 -12.22 -12.82 2.11
CA ALA A 268 -11.12 -13.20 1.22
C ALA A 268 -10.00 -13.94 1.95
N VAL A 269 -9.36 -14.88 1.24
CA VAL A 269 -8.09 -15.44 1.67
C VAL A 269 -7.01 -14.37 1.62
N HIS A 270 -6.20 -14.31 2.67
CA HIS A 270 -5.11 -13.35 2.84
C HIS A 270 -4.27 -13.18 1.57
N GLY A 271 -3.90 -11.95 1.29
CA GLY A 271 -3.03 -11.53 0.20
C GLY A 271 -3.60 -10.32 -0.54
N SER A 272 -2.96 -9.92 -1.64
CA SER A 272 -3.20 -8.63 -2.30
C SER A 272 -4.66 -8.31 -2.66
N ALA A 273 -5.49 -9.30 -2.99
CA ALA A 273 -6.90 -9.04 -3.29
C ALA A 273 -7.69 -8.46 -2.09
N LEU A 274 -7.28 -8.78 -0.86
CA LEU A 274 -7.85 -8.24 0.38
C LEU A 274 -7.59 -6.74 0.54
N THR A 275 -6.58 -6.18 -0.14
CA THR A 275 -6.31 -4.74 -0.18
C THR A 275 -7.48 -3.94 -0.74
N ASN A 276 -8.35 -4.56 -1.53
CA ASN A 276 -9.58 -3.90 -2.00
C ASN A 276 -10.53 -3.47 -0.87
N MET A 277 -10.32 -3.93 0.37
CA MET A 277 -11.09 -3.46 1.53
C MET A 277 -11.06 -1.93 1.70
N ILE A 278 -10.06 -1.23 1.16
CA ILE A 278 -10.00 0.25 1.15
C ILE A 278 -11.19 0.92 0.43
N PHE A 279 -11.94 0.17 -0.39
CA PHE A 279 -13.11 0.65 -1.13
C PHE A 279 -14.45 0.28 -0.48
N LEU A 280 -14.43 -0.51 0.59
CA LEU A 280 -15.64 -0.83 1.34
C LEU A 280 -16.26 0.44 1.95
N PRO A 281 -17.59 0.50 2.06
CA PRO A 281 -18.25 1.56 2.80
C PRO A 281 -17.92 1.48 4.30
N GLU A 282 -18.03 2.60 5.01
CA GLU A 282 -17.84 2.62 6.47
C GLU A 282 -18.83 1.65 7.17
N ASN A 283 -18.41 1.07 8.29
CA ASN A 283 -19.08 0.01 9.06
C ASN A 283 -19.17 -1.37 8.37
N ALA A 284 -18.64 -1.53 7.16
CA ALA A 284 -18.53 -2.84 6.53
C ALA A 284 -17.59 -3.77 7.31
N ILE A 285 -17.79 -5.08 7.13
CA ILE A 285 -17.00 -6.12 7.79
C ILE A 285 -16.02 -6.73 6.79
N VAL A 286 -14.76 -6.84 7.19
CA VAL A 286 -13.74 -7.63 6.49
C VAL A 286 -13.54 -8.93 7.25
N ILE A 287 -13.75 -10.06 6.59
CA ILE A 287 -13.42 -11.40 7.10
C ILE A 287 -12.18 -11.89 6.38
N GLN A 288 -11.06 -11.90 7.10
CA GLN A 288 -9.79 -12.39 6.56
C GLN A 288 -9.62 -13.87 6.89
N ILE A 289 -9.54 -14.69 5.85
CA ILE A 289 -9.13 -16.10 5.98
C ILE A 289 -7.61 -16.14 5.95
N ILE A 290 -6.98 -16.49 7.07
CA ILE A 290 -5.53 -16.58 7.20
C ILE A 290 -5.05 -18.01 6.91
N PRO A 291 -4.22 -18.21 5.86
CA PRO A 291 -3.57 -19.48 5.59
C PRO A 291 -2.78 -20.02 6.77
N TRP A 292 -2.63 -21.34 6.83
CA TRP A 292 -1.83 -22.01 7.83
C TRP A 292 -0.41 -21.44 7.86
N ALA A 293 0.07 -21.22 9.08
CA ALA A 293 1.39 -20.67 9.38
C ALA A 293 1.63 -19.22 8.91
N LEU A 294 0.57 -18.44 8.70
CA LEU A 294 0.68 -17.04 8.30
C LEU A 294 0.10 -16.05 9.32
N ASN A 295 -0.30 -16.49 10.51
CA ASN A 295 -1.05 -15.70 11.51
C ASN A 295 -0.42 -14.33 11.80
N TYR A 296 0.88 -14.29 12.12
CA TYR A 296 1.58 -13.04 12.42
C TYR A 296 1.52 -12.05 11.24
N TYR A 297 1.93 -12.48 10.05
CA TYR A 297 1.95 -11.64 8.86
C TYR A 297 0.53 -11.28 8.39
N GLY A 298 -0.41 -12.19 8.57
CA GLY A 298 -1.83 -11.95 8.34
C GLY A 298 -2.35 -10.75 9.12
N ARG A 299 -2.05 -10.70 10.42
CA ARG A 299 -2.45 -9.62 11.32
C ARG A 299 -1.73 -8.31 11.01
N VAL A 300 -0.40 -8.35 10.87
CA VAL A 300 0.41 -7.16 10.59
C VAL A 300 0.00 -6.46 9.29
N CYS A 301 -0.30 -7.22 8.24
CA CYS A 301 -0.64 -6.63 6.95
C CYS A 301 -2.07 -6.10 6.86
N PHE A 302 -3.04 -6.76 7.51
CA PHE A 302 -4.47 -6.46 7.30
C PHE A 302 -5.30 -6.43 8.58
N GLY A 303 -4.97 -7.20 9.61
CA GLY A 303 -5.81 -7.34 10.80
C GLY A 303 -5.70 -6.20 11.82
N MET A 304 -4.59 -5.45 11.85
CA MET A 304 -4.36 -4.43 12.88
C MET A 304 -5.12 -3.11 12.64
N ASN A 305 -5.22 -2.68 11.38
CA ASN A 305 -5.67 -1.31 11.04
C ASN A 305 -7.02 -1.16 10.30
N PRO A 306 -7.91 -2.17 10.10
CA PRO A 306 -9.22 -1.95 9.47
C PRO A 306 -10.08 -0.87 10.15
N GLN A 307 -9.97 -0.75 11.47
CA GLN A 307 -10.72 0.22 12.27
C GLN A 307 -10.35 1.67 11.94
N GLU A 308 -9.11 1.94 11.50
CA GLU A 308 -8.71 3.27 11.04
C GLU A 308 -9.45 3.70 9.76
N MET A 309 -9.96 2.74 8.99
CA MET A 309 -10.82 2.95 7.82
C MET A 309 -12.32 2.93 8.16
N LYS A 310 -12.67 2.81 9.46
CA LYS A 310 -14.03 2.57 9.95
C LYS A 310 -14.61 1.24 9.46
N LEU A 311 -13.77 0.21 9.34
CA LEU A 311 -14.20 -1.16 9.02
C LEU A 311 -14.17 -2.03 10.27
N LYS A 312 -15.16 -2.91 10.39
CA LYS A 312 -15.17 -4.02 11.35
C LYS A 312 -14.30 -5.16 10.79
N TYR A 313 -13.67 -5.96 11.64
CA TYR A 313 -12.75 -7.01 11.21
C TYR A 313 -12.98 -8.32 11.97
N LEU A 314 -12.99 -9.42 11.22
CA LEU A 314 -13.02 -10.78 11.74
C LEU A 314 -11.87 -11.59 11.15
N GLU A 315 -11.17 -12.30 12.02
CA GLU A 315 -10.11 -13.24 11.63
C GLU A 315 -10.66 -14.67 11.60
N TYR A 316 -10.40 -15.39 10.51
CA TYR A 316 -10.56 -16.84 10.46
C TYR A 316 -9.20 -17.48 10.13
N SER A 317 -8.51 -17.97 11.16
CA SER A 317 -7.28 -18.72 10.98
C SER A 317 -7.60 -20.18 10.67
N ILE A 318 -7.16 -20.66 9.51
CA ILE A 318 -7.41 -22.05 9.11
C ILE A 318 -6.55 -23.02 9.93
N THR A 319 -7.04 -24.25 10.08
CA THR A 319 -6.27 -25.37 10.64
C THR A 319 -5.47 -26.08 9.55
N PRO A 320 -4.52 -26.97 9.90
CA PRO A 320 -3.83 -27.80 8.91
C PRO A 320 -4.79 -28.63 8.05
N ASN A 321 -5.94 -29.04 8.59
CA ASN A 321 -6.94 -29.85 7.89
C ASN A 321 -7.65 -29.10 6.75
N GLU A 322 -7.66 -27.77 6.81
CA GLU A 322 -8.25 -26.89 5.79
C GLU A 322 -7.21 -26.43 4.76
N SER A 323 -5.95 -26.78 4.95
CA SER A 323 -4.85 -26.44 4.06
C SER A 323 -4.64 -27.54 3.03
N SER A 324 -4.41 -27.17 1.77
CA SER A 324 -4.00 -28.12 0.73
C SER A 324 -2.61 -28.74 0.97
N PHE A 325 -1.92 -28.37 2.05
CA PHE A 325 -0.72 -29.08 2.49
C PHE A 325 -1.05 -30.43 3.11
N LEU A 326 -2.26 -30.62 3.66
CA LEU A 326 -2.68 -31.87 4.26
C LEU A 326 -2.45 -33.04 3.28
N GLY A 327 -1.79 -34.10 3.77
CA GLY A 327 -1.42 -35.27 2.97
C GLY A 327 -0.19 -35.08 2.06
N ASN A 328 0.23 -33.84 1.77
CA ASN A 328 1.41 -33.55 0.94
C ASN A 328 2.72 -33.41 1.74
N TYR A 329 2.62 -33.33 3.06
CA TYR A 329 3.76 -33.29 3.97
C TYR A 329 3.55 -34.29 5.10
N SER A 330 4.64 -34.88 5.60
CA SER A 330 4.57 -35.79 6.75
C SER A 330 4.02 -35.08 7.99
N ASN A 331 3.28 -35.80 8.83
CA ASN A 331 2.61 -35.22 10.01
C ASN A 331 3.60 -34.63 11.04
N ASP A 332 4.82 -35.16 11.09
CA ASP A 332 5.93 -34.71 11.92
C ASP A 332 6.71 -33.54 11.31
N SER A 333 6.40 -33.13 10.08
CA SER A 333 7.05 -32.01 9.40
C SER A 333 7.01 -30.75 10.25
N LEU A 334 8.15 -30.05 10.29
CA LEU A 334 8.27 -28.74 10.93
C LEU A 334 7.27 -27.72 10.37
N LEU A 335 6.77 -27.90 9.14
CA LEU A 335 5.71 -27.06 8.57
C LEU A 335 4.43 -27.07 9.43
N TYR A 336 4.16 -28.18 10.13
CA TYR A 336 3.01 -28.30 11.04
C TYR A 336 3.41 -28.10 12.48
N THR A 337 4.54 -28.68 12.92
CA THR A 337 4.92 -28.71 14.34
C THR A 337 5.62 -27.44 14.80
N ASN A 338 6.38 -26.77 13.92
CA ASN A 338 7.06 -25.51 14.23
C ASN A 338 7.35 -24.68 12.95
N PRO A 339 6.36 -23.93 12.45
CA PRO A 339 6.51 -23.21 11.18
C PRO A 339 7.59 -22.14 11.17
N ILE A 340 7.93 -21.56 12.34
CA ILE A 340 9.03 -20.59 12.48
C ILE A 340 10.37 -21.29 12.22
N LYS A 341 10.61 -22.43 12.87
CA LYS A 341 11.82 -23.23 12.62
C LYS A 341 11.87 -23.74 11.18
N TYR A 342 10.71 -24.04 10.58
CA TYR A 342 10.66 -24.40 9.16
C TYR A 342 11.07 -23.22 8.26
N ARG A 343 10.56 -22.00 8.51
CA ARG A 343 10.98 -20.79 7.81
C ARG A 343 12.48 -20.57 7.95
N ASP A 344 13.02 -20.68 9.15
CA ASP A 344 14.45 -20.45 9.40
C ASP A 344 15.32 -21.50 8.68
N LYS A 345 14.83 -22.74 8.56
CA LYS A 345 15.49 -23.83 7.82
C LYS A 345 15.56 -23.56 6.31
N ILE A 346 14.47 -23.10 5.69
CA ILE A 346 14.40 -22.94 4.22
C ILE A 346 14.67 -21.50 3.75
N GLY A 347 14.79 -20.56 4.67
CA GLY A 347 14.88 -19.13 4.41
C GLY A 347 13.52 -18.48 4.17
N GLU A 348 13.41 -17.22 4.63
CA GLU A 348 12.17 -16.43 4.54
C GLU A 348 11.61 -16.30 3.11
N PRO A 349 12.40 -16.04 2.04
CA PRO A 349 11.85 -15.93 0.69
C PRO A 349 11.19 -17.23 0.19
N ALA A 350 11.84 -18.38 0.42
CA ALA A 350 11.30 -19.68 0.01
C ALA A 350 10.06 -20.05 0.83
N TYR A 351 10.05 -19.71 2.11
CA TYR A 351 8.91 -19.89 2.98
C TYR A 351 7.68 -19.12 2.50
N PHE A 352 7.80 -17.82 2.25
CA PHE A 352 6.67 -17.04 1.72
C PHE A 352 6.24 -17.51 0.35
N MET A 353 7.18 -17.88 -0.52
CA MET A 353 6.83 -18.48 -1.81
C MET A 353 5.98 -19.74 -1.62
N LEU A 354 6.36 -20.63 -0.69
CA LEU A 354 5.61 -21.85 -0.39
C LEU A 354 4.21 -21.52 0.16
N ILE A 355 4.13 -20.80 1.28
CA ILE A 355 2.85 -20.52 1.97
C ILE A 355 1.90 -19.74 1.06
N LEU A 356 2.42 -18.73 0.35
CA LEU A 356 1.58 -17.87 -0.46
C LEU A 356 1.25 -18.49 -1.82
N THR A 357 2.08 -19.32 -2.45
CA THR A 357 1.80 -19.78 -3.83
C THR A 357 1.35 -21.23 -3.92
N LYS A 358 1.60 -22.05 -2.90
CA LYS A 358 1.33 -23.50 -2.92
C LYS A 358 0.26 -23.97 -1.94
N GLN A 359 -0.31 -23.05 -1.16
CA GLN A 359 -1.40 -23.34 -0.24
C GLN A 359 -2.73 -22.85 -0.81
N ASN A 360 -3.66 -23.75 -1.07
CA ASN A 360 -5.08 -23.45 -1.26
C ASN A 360 -5.83 -23.83 0.02
N VAL A 361 -7.05 -23.32 0.17
CA VAL A 361 -7.87 -23.47 1.36
C VAL A 361 -9.13 -24.25 1.02
N ASN A 362 -9.42 -25.30 1.78
CA ASN A 362 -10.70 -25.98 1.80
C ASN A 362 -11.34 -25.72 3.16
N LEU A 363 -12.29 -24.79 3.24
CA LEU A 363 -12.83 -24.33 4.53
C LEU A 363 -13.60 -25.44 5.23
N ASP A 364 -13.40 -25.54 6.54
CA ASP A 364 -14.33 -26.22 7.42
C ASP A 364 -15.58 -25.33 7.57
N LEU A 365 -16.61 -25.63 6.79
CA LEU A 365 -17.82 -24.82 6.73
C LEU A 365 -18.62 -24.83 8.05
N ALA A 366 -18.49 -25.88 8.86
CA ALA A 366 -19.13 -25.93 10.17
C ALA A 366 -18.50 -24.91 11.13
N ARG A 367 -17.16 -24.79 11.11
CA ARG A 367 -16.44 -23.76 11.87
C ARG A 367 -16.59 -22.38 11.27
N PHE A 368 -16.58 -22.26 9.94
CA PHE A 368 -16.70 -20.97 9.26
C PHE A 368 -18.08 -20.35 9.43
N LYS A 369 -19.13 -21.18 9.59
CA LYS A 369 -20.49 -20.74 9.94
C LYS A 369 -20.50 -19.85 11.18
N ASP A 370 -19.74 -20.17 12.23
CA ASP A 370 -19.66 -19.35 13.44
C ASP A 370 -19.10 -17.95 13.16
N THR A 371 -18.14 -17.83 12.23
CA THR A 371 -17.61 -16.53 11.81
C THR A 371 -18.63 -15.73 11.01
N LEU A 372 -19.43 -16.37 10.16
CA LEU A 372 -20.51 -15.72 9.42
C LEU A 372 -21.64 -15.25 10.35
N LEU A 373 -22.01 -16.05 11.36
CA LEU A 373 -23.00 -15.66 12.37
C LEU A 373 -22.52 -14.46 13.18
N LYS A 374 -21.26 -14.45 13.63
CA LYS A 374 -20.65 -13.28 14.29
C LYS A 374 -20.67 -12.04 13.41
N ALA A 375 -20.50 -12.21 12.09
CA ALA A 375 -20.61 -11.09 11.16
C ALA A 375 -22.04 -10.52 11.14
N LEU A 376 -23.08 -11.37 11.14
CA LEU A 376 -24.48 -10.91 11.24
C LEU A 376 -24.75 -10.17 12.56
N ASP A 377 -24.28 -10.71 13.69
CA ASP A 377 -24.42 -10.07 14.99
C ASP A 377 -23.77 -8.68 14.99
N LEU A 378 -22.57 -8.57 14.42
CA LEU A 378 -21.87 -7.29 14.27
C LEU A 378 -22.57 -6.35 13.30
N MET A 379 -23.31 -6.82 12.30
CA MET A 379 -24.08 -5.96 11.40
C MET A 379 -25.35 -5.41 12.06
N ALA A 380 -25.92 -6.16 13.01
CA ALA A 380 -27.09 -5.75 13.78
C ALA A 380 -26.77 -4.78 14.94
N ALA A 381 -25.49 -4.62 15.28
CA ALA A 381 -24.97 -3.74 16.34
C ALA A 381 -24.34 -2.46 15.77
#